data_AF-A0A2E1RBX9-F1
#
_entry.id   AF-A0A2E1RBX9-F1
#
_cell.length_a   1.000
_cell.length_b   1.000
_cell.length_c   1.000
_cell.angle_alpha   90.00
_cell.angle_beta   90.00
_cell.angle_gamma   90.00
#
_symmetry.space_group_name_H-M   'P 1'
#
loop_
_entity.id
_entity.type
_entity.pdbx_description
1 polymer ?
#
loop_
_entity_poly.entity_id
_entity_poly.type
_entity_poly.pdbx_seq_one_letter_code
_entity_poly.pdbx_strand_id
1 'polypeptide(L)'
;MSSSTEDNLSNNHTPNIDSDEEFMQVVFDGRNLLKNKKEYQTEDWAWTSELDDGGIFIFSYLLYDYKQQVLSLSRLKESVYMLNLLRHKMLPRKEKSDLMLLEQFQVIFTLYERLKLEDMSWDACEKYIREQIKVQLKTN
;
A
#
# COMPACT_ATOMS: atom_id res chain seq x y z
N MET A 1 -36.11 1.53 -48.75
CA MET A 1 -35.19 2.68 -48.71
C MET A 1 -34.98 3.06 -47.26
N SER A 2 -33.71 3.24 -46.91
CA SER A 2 -33.16 3.89 -45.70
C SER A 2 -33.34 3.17 -44.37
N SER A 3 -32.35 3.07 -43.48
CA SER A 3 -30.89 3.22 -43.55
C SER A 3 -30.37 2.69 -42.20
N SER A 4 -29.19 2.09 -42.26
CA SER A 4 -28.33 1.61 -41.19
C SER A 4 -28.19 2.50 -39.97
N THR A 5 -27.99 1.87 -38.81
CA THR A 5 -26.92 2.27 -37.88
C THR A 5 -26.35 1.00 -37.25
N GLU A 6 -25.32 0.45 -37.90
CA GLU A 6 -24.22 -0.15 -37.14
C GLU A 6 -23.61 0.99 -36.33
N ASP A 7 -23.43 0.81 -35.03
CA ASP A 7 -22.09 0.93 -34.46
C ASP A 7 -22.04 0.72 -32.94
N ASN A 8 -21.00 -0.05 -32.59
CA ASN A 8 -20.21 0.04 -31.36
C ASN A 8 -20.80 -0.53 -30.06
N LEU A 9 -20.53 -1.83 -29.88
CA LEU A 9 -19.55 -2.30 -28.88
C LEU A 9 -19.08 -1.20 -27.91
N SER A 10 -19.80 -1.01 -26.81
CA SER A 10 -19.12 -0.71 -25.55
C SER A 10 -19.27 -1.95 -24.69
N ASN A 11 -18.30 -2.84 -24.88
CA ASN A 11 -17.95 -3.82 -23.87
C ASN A 11 -17.55 -3.01 -22.63
N ASN A 12 -18.52 -2.66 -21.80
CA ASN A 12 -18.30 -2.11 -20.47
C ASN A 12 -17.73 -3.25 -19.61
N HIS A 13 -16.52 -3.71 -19.94
CA HIS A 13 -15.58 -4.11 -18.92
C HIS A 13 -15.25 -2.82 -18.16
N THR A 14 -16.10 -2.52 -17.17
CA THR A 14 -15.54 -2.03 -15.92
C THR A 14 -14.41 -3.01 -15.60
N PRO A 15 -13.15 -2.54 -15.45
CA PRO A 15 -12.09 -3.41 -14.98
C PRO A 15 -12.52 -3.80 -13.58
N ASN A 16 -13.17 -4.95 -13.45
CA ASN A 16 -13.35 -5.62 -12.17
C ASN A 16 -11.99 -6.24 -11.87
N ILE A 17 -10.98 -5.39 -11.72
CA ILE A 17 -9.67 -5.81 -11.26
C ILE A 17 -9.90 -6.11 -9.80
N ASP A 18 -9.85 -7.40 -9.50
CA ASP A 18 -9.96 -7.86 -8.13
C ASP A 18 -8.83 -7.17 -7.35
N SER A 19 -9.17 -6.45 -6.28
CA SER A 19 -8.18 -5.70 -5.48
C SER A 19 -7.03 -6.59 -4.98
N ASP A 20 -7.27 -7.90 -4.89
CA ASP A 20 -6.26 -8.90 -4.58
C ASP A 20 -5.31 -9.16 -5.76
N GLU A 21 -5.74 -9.11 -7.03
CA GLU A 21 -4.87 -9.29 -8.21
C GLU A 21 -3.93 -8.09 -8.42
N GLU A 22 -4.47 -6.87 -8.29
CA GLU A 22 -3.70 -5.63 -8.34
C GLU A 22 -2.64 -5.58 -7.22
N PHE A 23 -3.03 -5.96 -6.01
CA PHE A 23 -2.12 -6.09 -4.87
C PHE A 23 -1.00 -7.09 -5.17
N MET A 24 -1.33 -8.29 -5.63
CA MET A 24 -0.34 -9.34 -5.92
C MET A 24 0.63 -8.92 -7.02
N GLN A 25 0.16 -8.20 -8.04
CA GLN A 25 1.01 -7.69 -9.11
C GLN A 25 2.04 -6.68 -8.57
N VAL A 26 1.61 -5.72 -7.75
CA VAL A 26 2.52 -4.73 -7.14
C VAL A 26 3.54 -5.39 -6.22
N VAL A 27 3.12 -6.42 -5.46
CA VAL A 27 4.02 -7.21 -4.62
C VAL A 27 5.04 -7.95 -5.46
N PHE A 28 4.61 -8.62 -6.53
CA PHE A 28 5.48 -9.34 -7.44
C PHE A 28 6.53 -8.41 -8.05
N ASP A 29 6.10 -7.27 -8.59
CA ASP A 29 6.99 -6.29 -9.20
C ASP A 29 7.97 -5.69 -8.19
N GLY A 30 7.51 -5.39 -6.97
CA GLY A 30 8.37 -4.92 -5.88
C GLY A 30 9.45 -5.92 -5.50
N ARG A 31 9.08 -7.20 -5.32
CA ARG A 31 10.05 -8.28 -5.04
C ARG A 31 11.03 -8.47 -6.20
N ASN A 32 10.54 -8.43 -7.43
CA ASN A 32 11.36 -8.57 -8.63
C ASN A 32 12.38 -7.43 -8.75
N LEU A 33 11.96 -6.19 -8.47
CA LEU A 33 12.80 -5.01 -8.43
C LEU A 33 13.94 -5.16 -7.42
N LEU A 34 13.60 -5.46 -6.15
CA LEU A 34 14.56 -5.64 -5.06
C LEU A 34 15.58 -6.75 -5.38
N LYS A 35 15.11 -7.84 -5.99
CA LYS A 35 15.97 -8.99 -6.31
C LYS A 35 16.90 -8.74 -7.49
N ASN A 36 16.48 -8.00 -8.52
CA ASN A 36 17.18 -7.99 -9.81
C ASN A 36 17.88 -6.67 -10.16
N LYS A 37 17.63 -5.59 -9.42
CA LYS A 37 18.31 -4.30 -9.66
C LYS A 37 19.50 -4.16 -8.72
N LYS A 38 20.68 -3.92 -9.30
CA LYS A 38 21.94 -3.75 -8.55
C LYS A 38 21.88 -2.67 -7.47
N GLU A 39 21.09 -1.62 -7.68
CA GLU A 39 20.91 -0.53 -6.71
C GLU A 39 20.31 -0.98 -5.37
N TYR A 40 19.56 -2.09 -5.35
CA TYR A 40 18.95 -2.66 -4.14
C TYR A 40 19.70 -3.89 -3.62
N GLN A 41 20.81 -4.29 -4.25
CA GLN A 41 21.62 -5.44 -3.83
C GLN A 41 22.80 -4.99 -2.94
N THR A 42 22.51 -4.19 -1.91
CA THR A 42 23.52 -3.71 -0.96
C THR A 42 23.07 -3.99 0.48
N GLU A 43 24.00 -3.92 1.43
CA GLU A 43 23.70 -4.12 2.86
C GLU A 43 22.63 -3.14 3.36
N ASP A 44 22.58 -1.94 2.79
CA ASP A 44 21.58 -0.91 3.08
C ASP A 44 20.13 -1.33 2.79
N TRP A 45 19.94 -2.36 1.95
CA TRP A 45 18.64 -2.88 1.54
C TRP A 45 18.39 -4.31 2.03
N ALA A 46 19.32 -4.90 2.79
CA ALA A 46 19.19 -6.28 3.30
C ALA A 46 17.90 -6.48 4.12
N TRP A 47 17.49 -5.47 4.89
CA TRP A 47 16.25 -5.49 5.68
C TRP A 47 14.98 -5.76 4.86
N THR A 48 15.00 -5.49 3.55
CA THR A 48 13.84 -5.73 2.67
C THR A 48 13.53 -7.21 2.50
N SER A 49 14.46 -8.12 2.80
CA SER A 49 14.21 -9.57 2.76
C SER A 49 13.24 -10.03 3.85
N GLU A 50 13.06 -9.25 4.91
CA GLU A 50 12.15 -9.55 6.03
C GLU A 50 10.72 -9.07 5.77
N LEU A 51 10.48 -8.34 4.67
CA LEU A 51 9.15 -7.85 4.33
C LEU A 51 8.26 -8.98 3.79
N ASP A 52 7.12 -9.15 4.46
CA ASP A 52 5.98 -9.89 3.93
C ASP A 52 5.30 -9.10 2.78
N ASP A 53 4.26 -9.67 2.19
CA ASP A 53 3.65 -9.08 0.98
C ASP A 53 3.08 -7.68 1.24
N GLY A 54 2.47 -7.47 2.40
CA GLY A 54 2.01 -6.13 2.74
C GLY A 54 3.16 -5.14 2.94
N GLY A 55 4.28 -5.59 3.50
CA GLY A 55 5.48 -4.77 3.67
C GLY A 55 6.07 -4.36 2.32
N ILE A 56 6.11 -5.31 1.37
CA ILE A 56 6.52 -5.03 -0.01
C ILE A 56 5.57 -4.05 -0.68
N PHE A 57 4.26 -4.18 -0.47
CA PHE A 57 3.28 -3.26 -1.05
C PHE A 57 3.48 -1.81 -0.54
N ILE A 58 3.66 -1.64 0.78
CA ILE A 58 4.01 -0.34 1.38
C ILE A 58 5.33 0.19 0.80
N PHE A 59 6.35 -0.65 0.73
CA PHE A 59 7.64 -0.29 0.13
C PHE A 59 7.49 0.21 -1.30
N SER A 60 6.79 -0.53 -2.16
CA SER A 60 6.57 -0.17 -3.57
C SER A 60 5.89 1.19 -3.72
N TYR A 61 4.90 1.49 -2.86
CA TYR A 61 4.23 2.79 -2.85
C TYR A 61 5.20 3.91 -2.45
N LEU A 62 5.91 3.77 -1.33
CA LEU A 62 6.80 4.82 -0.82
C LEU A 62 8.05 4.99 -1.70
N LEU A 63 8.46 3.94 -2.40
CA LEU A 63 9.57 4.02 -3.36
C LEU A 63 9.25 4.99 -4.51
N TYR A 64 7.98 5.13 -4.90
CA TYR A 64 7.57 6.13 -5.87
C TYR A 64 7.89 7.54 -5.38
N ASP A 65 7.49 7.90 -4.16
CA ASP A 65 7.77 9.21 -3.55
C ASP A 65 9.28 9.47 -3.41
N TYR A 66 10.07 8.44 -3.07
CA TYR A 66 11.53 8.53 -3.05
C TYR A 66 12.10 8.86 -4.43
N LYS A 67 11.63 8.17 -5.48
CA LYS A 67 12.07 8.42 -6.87
C LYS A 67 11.68 9.82 -7.37
N GLN A 68 10.56 10.36 -6.87
CA GLN A 68 10.15 11.75 -7.14
C GLN A 68 10.87 12.79 -6.25
N GLN A 69 11.80 12.36 -5.40
CA GLN A 69 12.54 13.22 -4.46
C GLN A 69 11.64 13.94 -3.44
N VAL A 70 10.42 13.44 -3.24
CA VAL A 70 9.50 13.90 -2.18
C VAL A 70 9.91 13.31 -0.83
N LEU A 71 10.49 12.11 -0.85
CA LEU A 71 10.95 11.38 0.32
C LEU A 71 12.47 11.17 0.25
N SER A 72 13.18 11.36 1.37
CA SER A 72 14.60 10.99 1.45
C SER A 72 14.77 9.50 1.71
N LEU A 73 15.97 8.95 1.44
CA LEU A 73 16.25 7.53 1.67
C LEU A 73 16.07 7.11 3.15
N SER A 74 16.49 7.95 4.10
CA SER A 74 16.29 7.66 5.54
C SER A 74 14.81 7.56 5.87
N ARG A 75 14.02 8.55 5.39
CA ARG A 75 12.58 8.59 5.64
C ARG A 75 11.84 7.45 4.95
N LEU A 76 12.30 6.99 3.79
CA LEU A 76 11.79 5.77 3.15
C LEU A 76 11.94 4.56 4.06
N LYS A 77 13.17 4.29 4.53
CA LYS A 77 13.46 3.12 5.38
C LYS A 77 12.66 3.17 6.69
N GLU A 78 12.68 4.31 7.38
CA GLU A 78 11.94 4.53 8.63
C GLU A 78 10.43 4.36 8.45
N SER A 79 9.86 4.96 7.40
CA SER A 79 8.42 4.94 7.17
C SER A 79 7.93 3.54 6.80
N VAL A 80 8.65 2.82 5.92
CA VAL A 80 8.30 1.43 5.59
C VAL A 80 8.33 0.57 6.84
N TYR A 81 9.40 0.68 7.65
CA TYR A 81 9.50 -0.08 8.89
C TYR A 81 8.34 0.22 9.86
N MET A 82 8.10 1.50 10.15
CA MET A 82 7.04 1.92 11.07
C MET A 82 5.66 1.48 10.58
N LEU A 83 5.32 1.75 9.31
CA LEU A 83 4.02 1.41 8.76
C LEU A 83 3.79 -0.09 8.69
N ASN A 84 4.84 -0.88 8.37
CA ASN A 84 4.77 -2.33 8.37
C ASN A 84 4.53 -2.87 9.79
N LEU A 85 5.25 -2.35 10.78
CA LEU A 85 5.08 -2.73 12.18
C LEU A 85 3.68 -2.37 12.71
N LEU A 86 3.20 -1.16 12.40
CA LEU A 86 1.86 -0.71 12.78
C LEU A 86 0.77 -1.55 12.11
N ARG A 87 0.94 -1.93 10.84
CA ARG A 87 0.02 -2.86 10.16
C ARG A 87 -0.08 -4.16 10.93
N HIS A 88 1.05 -4.79 11.25
CA HIS A 88 1.05 -6.06 11.98
C HIS A 88 0.50 -5.96 13.41
N LYS A 89 0.73 -4.82 14.10
CA LYS A 89 0.34 -4.63 15.49
C LYS A 89 -1.13 -4.27 15.65
N MET A 90 -1.67 -3.47 14.74
CA MET A 90 -2.97 -2.81 14.92
C MET A 90 -4.03 -3.31 13.96
N LEU A 91 -3.69 -3.73 12.73
CA LEU A 91 -4.70 -4.21 11.80
C LEU A 91 -5.04 -5.68 12.10
N PRO A 92 -6.33 -6.04 12.08
CA PRO A 92 -6.72 -7.43 12.32
C PRO A 92 -6.18 -8.30 11.19
N ARG A 93 -5.70 -9.50 11.54
CA ARG A 93 -5.26 -10.48 10.52
C ARG A 93 -6.42 -10.81 9.59
N LYS A 94 -6.16 -11.03 8.30
CA LYS A 94 -7.18 -11.33 7.25
C LYS A 94 -8.18 -12.43 7.67
N GLU A 95 -7.75 -13.39 8.49
CA GLU A 95 -8.59 -14.49 9.03
C GLU A 95 -9.60 -14.08 10.12
N LYS A 96 -9.47 -12.89 10.72
CA LYS A 96 -10.29 -12.40 11.84
C LYS A 96 -10.81 -10.97 11.61
N SER A 97 -10.70 -10.49 10.38
CA SER A 97 -10.97 -9.11 10.03
C SER A 97 -12.24 -9.02 9.19
N ASP A 98 -13.20 -8.22 9.64
CA ASP A 98 -14.32 -7.78 8.79
C ASP A 98 -13.89 -6.66 7.81
N LEU A 99 -12.63 -6.18 7.93
CA LEU A 99 -12.05 -5.17 7.02
C LEU A 99 -11.42 -5.82 5.79
N MET A 100 -11.81 -5.31 4.62
CA MET A 100 -11.21 -5.67 3.32
C MET A 100 -9.74 -5.20 3.25
N LEU A 101 -8.94 -5.86 2.41
CA LEU A 101 -7.50 -5.54 2.26
C LEU A 101 -7.27 -4.08 1.86
N LEU A 102 -8.11 -3.56 0.95
CA LEU A 102 -8.06 -2.17 0.49
C LEU A 102 -8.28 -1.17 1.64
N GLU A 103 -9.27 -1.43 2.50
CA GLU A 103 -9.59 -0.56 3.64
C GLU A 103 -8.42 -0.50 4.63
N GLN A 104 -7.74 -1.63 4.85
CA GLN A 104 -6.55 -1.71 5.69
C GLN A 104 -5.41 -0.83 5.13
N PHE A 105 -5.11 -0.95 3.84
CA PHE A 105 -4.07 -0.13 3.21
C PHE A 105 -4.45 1.35 3.11
N GLN A 106 -5.74 1.67 2.95
CA GLN A 106 -6.20 3.05 2.97
C GLN A 106 -5.92 3.72 4.32
N VAL A 107 -6.11 3.02 5.45
CA VAL A 107 -5.74 3.54 6.78
C VAL A 107 -4.23 3.79 6.86
N ILE A 108 -3.42 2.84 6.39
CA ILE A 108 -1.96 2.93 6.42
C ILE A 108 -1.44 4.08 5.55
N PHE A 109 -1.92 4.22 4.32
CA PHE A 109 -1.45 5.29 3.44
C PHE A 109 -1.97 6.66 3.84
N THR A 110 -3.17 6.75 4.41
CA THR A 110 -3.62 8.03 4.99
C THR A 110 -2.74 8.44 6.17
N LEU A 111 -2.30 7.50 7.00
CA LEU A 111 -1.32 7.79 8.05
C LEU A 111 0.01 8.27 7.46
N TYR A 112 0.50 7.61 6.40
CA TYR A 112 1.72 8.03 5.71
C TYR A 112 1.64 9.46 5.16
N GLU A 113 0.54 9.83 4.50
CA GLU A 113 0.32 11.19 4.00
C GLU A 113 0.36 12.22 5.15
N ARG A 114 -0.22 11.88 6.30
CA ARG A 114 -0.15 12.74 7.49
C ARG A 114 1.25 12.84 8.08
N LEU A 115 2.00 11.74 8.12
CA LEU A 115 3.38 11.71 8.57
C LEU A 115 4.28 12.63 7.73
N LYS A 116 4.07 12.69 6.42
CA LYS A 116 4.78 13.60 5.53
C LYS A 116 4.56 15.08 5.88
N LEU A 117 3.40 15.43 6.40
CA LEU A 117 2.99 16.81 6.68
C LEU A 117 3.22 17.25 8.13
N GLU A 118 3.01 16.35 9.09
CA GLU A 118 2.79 16.70 10.50
C GLU A 118 3.90 16.22 11.46
N ASP A 119 4.94 15.50 10.97
CA ASP A 119 6.02 14.89 11.80
C ASP A 119 5.48 14.22 13.08
N MET A 120 4.50 13.32 12.91
CA MET A 120 3.73 12.74 14.01
C MET A 120 4.58 11.76 14.85
N SER A 121 4.36 11.77 16.17
CA SER A 121 4.97 10.79 17.07
C SER A 121 4.34 9.39 16.93
N TRP A 122 5.09 8.37 17.36
CA TRP A 122 4.63 6.97 17.35
C TRP A 122 3.28 6.77 18.06
N ASP A 123 3.10 7.38 19.25
CA ASP A 123 1.84 7.28 20.00
C ASP A 123 0.66 7.91 19.26
N ALA A 124 0.91 9.00 18.53
CA ALA A 124 -0.11 9.64 17.69
C ALA A 124 -0.50 8.76 16.50
N CYS A 125 0.48 8.07 15.89
CA CYS A 125 0.24 7.09 14.83
C CYS A 125 -0.61 5.91 15.32
N GLU A 126 -0.25 5.33 16.47
CA GLU A 126 -1.04 4.24 17.08
C GLU A 126 -2.48 4.67 17.37
N LYS A 127 -2.65 5.84 17.99
CA LYS A 127 -3.97 6.39 18.29
C LYS A 127 -4.79 6.60 17.02
N TYR A 128 -4.18 7.15 15.97
CA TYR A 128 -4.84 7.38 14.69
C TYR A 128 -5.37 6.08 14.08
N ILE A 129 -4.53 5.04 13.96
CA ILE A 129 -4.94 3.77 13.36
C ILE A 129 -6.09 3.15 14.15
N ARG A 130 -6.01 3.15 15.49
CA ARG A 130 -7.08 2.62 16.34
C ARG A 130 -8.41 3.34 16.12
N GLU A 131 -8.39 4.67 15.97
CA GLU A 131 -9.62 5.42 15.69
C GLU A 131 -10.17 5.15 14.28
N GLN A 132 -9.31 5.02 13.26
CA GLN A 132 -9.76 4.69 11.91
C GLN A 132 -10.39 3.30 11.82
N ILE A 133 -9.77 2.30 12.45
CA ILE A 133 -10.33 0.93 12.53
C ILE A 133 -11.73 0.97 13.16
N LYS A 134 -11.92 1.72 14.26
CA LYS A 134 -13.23 1.85 14.91
C LYS A 134 -14.28 2.50 14.00
N VAL A 135 -13.88 3.46 13.17
CA VAL A 135 -14.80 4.13 12.23
C VAL A 135 -15.23 3.16 11.14
N GLN A 136 -14.29 2.43 10.54
CA GLN A 136 -14.58 1.47 9.48
C GLN A 136 -15.46 0.31 9.99
N LEU A 137 -15.16 -0.25 11.16
CA LEU A 137 -15.96 -1.31 11.79
C LEU A 137 -17.39 -0.88 12.21
N LYS A 138 -17.68 0.42 12.29
CA LYS A 138 -19.04 0.92 12.55
C LYS A 138 -19.84 1.19 11.28
N THR A 139 -19.15 1.27 10.14
CA THR A 139 -19.72 1.64 8.84
C THR A 139 -20.11 0.40 8.04
N ASN A 140 -19.42 -0.72 8.28
CA ASN A 140 -19.76 -2.07 7.82
C ASN A 140 -20.69 -2.78 8.81
#